data_AF-A0A7X6DT12-F1
#
_entry.id   AF-A0A7X6DT12-F1
#
_cell.length_a   1.000
_cell.length_b   1.000
_cell.length_c   1.000
_cell.angle_alpha   90.00
_cell.angle_beta   90.00
_cell.angle_gamma   90.00
#
_symmetry.space_group_name_H-M   'P 1'
#
loop_
_entity.id
_entity.type
_entity.pdbx_description
1 polymer ?
#
loop_
_entity_poly.entity_id
_entity_poly.type
_entity_poly.pdbx_seq_one_letter_code
_entity_poly.pdbx_strand_id
1 'polypeptide(L)'
;MELIPWFPALTTTGLLAAALWLGRNLIATRLTKSVEHEFNTKLETLRAQLRDSEERLKAELRAKEAEISALRSGALSALASRQAALDKRRLEAVDQLWSSVSALAPARALAATMSVIKFETAAPLAEKDPKTRQFFEMIGAGFDPRTLDQSGAAKARPFVSPMVWAIFSAMQAVTVHSVMRWQVLKGGLGSRDFADHEAINKLIKTALPHYAEYIDKNGPSVYYYILEALDSQLIAEIQKMLTGAEADKASIVQAAEILRQSNEVLKEVKAGEGTA
;
A
#
# COMPACT_ATOMS: atom_id res chain seq x y z
N MET A 1 35.70 8.14 112.06
CA MET A 1 35.80 8.46 110.63
C MET A 1 35.05 7.38 109.87
N GLU A 2 34.08 7.80 109.08
CA GLU A 2 32.99 7.00 108.52
C GLU A 2 33.44 6.13 107.33
N LEU A 3 33.38 4.80 107.47
CA LEU A 3 33.53 3.84 106.36
C LEU A 3 32.33 2.89 106.22
N ILE A 4 31.23 3.18 106.91
CA ILE A 4 30.02 2.34 106.95
C ILE A 4 29.01 2.60 105.80
N PRO A 5 28.95 3.75 105.10
CA PRO A 5 27.89 3.95 104.10
C PRO A 5 28.09 3.21 102.76
N TRP A 6 29.25 2.56 102.53
CA TRP A 6 29.59 1.95 101.23
C TRP A 6 29.40 0.43 101.14
N PHE A 7 29.19 -0.27 102.25
CA PHE A 7 28.95 -1.72 102.28
C PHE A 7 27.68 -2.15 101.51
N PRO A 8 26.53 -1.43 101.64
CA PRO A 8 25.34 -1.73 100.85
C PRO A 8 25.59 -1.51 99.35
N ALA A 9 26.40 -0.51 98.98
CA ALA A 9 26.72 -0.20 97.59
C ALA A 9 27.62 -1.28 96.94
N LEU A 10 28.65 -1.76 97.65
CA LEU A 10 29.52 -2.83 97.14
C LEU A 10 28.79 -4.18 97.01
N THR A 11 27.93 -4.50 97.97
CA THR A 11 27.16 -5.76 97.94
C THR A 11 26.06 -5.74 96.89
N THR A 12 25.32 -4.63 96.74
CA THR A 12 24.32 -4.50 95.67
C THR A 12 24.96 -4.46 94.29
N THR A 13 26.10 -3.77 94.12
CA THR A 13 26.81 -3.72 92.83
C THR A 13 27.42 -5.08 92.48
N GLY A 14 27.97 -5.81 93.45
CA GLY A 14 28.52 -7.15 93.27
C GLY A 14 27.45 -8.20 92.92
N LEU A 15 26.30 -8.16 93.60
CA LEU A 15 25.14 -9.00 93.27
C LEU A 15 24.59 -8.69 91.87
N LEU A 16 24.52 -7.40 91.50
CA LEU A 16 24.12 -6.99 90.14
C LEU A 16 25.12 -7.46 89.09
N ALA A 17 26.42 -7.36 89.34
CA ALA A 17 27.45 -7.84 88.42
C ALA A 17 27.41 -9.37 88.25
N ALA A 18 27.23 -10.12 89.34
CA ALA A 18 27.07 -11.58 89.29
C ALA A 18 25.77 -11.99 88.57
N ALA A 19 24.66 -11.29 88.81
CA ALA A 19 23.40 -11.50 88.12
C ALA A 19 23.48 -11.15 86.63
N LEU A 20 24.19 -10.07 86.26
CA LEU A 20 24.45 -9.70 84.87
C LEU A 20 25.39 -10.70 84.18
N TRP A 21 26.39 -11.23 84.88
CA TRP A 21 27.32 -12.22 84.34
C TRP A 21 26.63 -13.56 84.09
N LEU A 22 25.82 -14.05 85.03
CA LEU A 22 24.98 -15.24 84.85
C LEU A 22 23.88 -15.02 83.80
N GLY A 23 23.30 -13.81 83.76
CA GLY A 23 22.29 -13.39 82.81
C GLY A 23 22.82 -13.17 81.39
N ARG A 24 24.12 -12.95 81.20
CA ARG A 24 24.70 -12.59 79.89
C ARG A 24 24.41 -13.64 78.82
N ASN A 25 24.49 -14.92 79.16
CA ASN A 25 24.22 -16.01 78.22
C ASN A 25 22.73 -16.10 77.89
N LEU A 26 21.85 -15.90 78.87
CA LEU A 26 20.40 -15.88 78.64
C LEU A 26 19.99 -14.70 77.75
N ILE A 27 20.54 -13.51 78.02
CA ILE A 27 20.28 -12.29 77.25
C ILE A 27 20.82 -12.45 75.82
N ALA A 28 22.07 -12.90 75.66
CA ALA A 28 22.67 -13.12 74.34
C ALA A 28 21.87 -14.15 73.53
N THR A 29 21.52 -15.30 74.13
CA THR A 29 20.78 -16.35 73.43
C THR A 29 19.38 -15.89 73.02
N ARG A 30 18.69 -15.12 73.85
CA ARG A 30 17.38 -14.53 73.47
C ARG A 30 17.52 -13.48 72.38
N LEU A 31 18.52 -12.60 72.46
CA LEU A 31 18.74 -11.58 71.43
C LEU A 31 19.08 -12.22 70.08
N THR A 32 20.00 -13.20 70.05
CA THR A 32 20.39 -13.90 68.83
C THR A 32 19.22 -14.65 68.23
N LYS A 33 18.44 -15.40 69.02
CA LYS A 33 17.25 -16.10 68.51
C LYS A 33 16.16 -15.14 68.02
N SER A 34 15.99 -13.98 68.68
CA SER A 34 15.04 -12.96 68.24
C SER A 34 15.44 -12.36 66.89
N VAL A 35 16.72 -12.03 66.72
CA VAL A 35 17.28 -11.48 65.47
C VAL A 35 17.25 -12.51 64.35
N GLU A 36 17.63 -13.76 64.64
CA GLU A 36 17.59 -14.87 63.68
C GLU A 36 16.15 -15.16 63.22
N HIS A 37 15.18 -15.12 64.14
CA HIS A 37 13.77 -15.26 63.79
C HIS A 37 13.31 -14.11 62.88
N GLU A 38 13.62 -12.86 63.22
CA GLU A 38 13.26 -11.69 62.42
C GLU A 38 13.90 -11.74 61.01
N PHE A 39 15.16 -12.15 60.90
CA PHE A 39 15.83 -12.35 59.60
C PHE A 39 15.23 -13.49 58.80
N ASN A 40 14.93 -14.63 59.41
CA ASN A 40 14.29 -15.75 58.73
C ASN A 40 12.88 -15.36 58.25
N THR A 41 12.11 -14.65 59.08
CA THR A 41 10.81 -14.11 58.68
C THR A 41 10.97 -13.14 57.50
N LYS A 42 11.93 -12.21 57.56
CA LYS A 42 12.20 -11.28 56.45
C LYS A 42 12.62 -12.00 55.17
N LEU A 43 13.50 -13.00 55.26
CA LEU A 43 13.93 -13.80 54.13
C LEU A 43 12.80 -14.58 53.49
N GLU A 44 11.94 -15.21 54.29
CA GLU A 44 10.77 -15.92 53.78
C GLU A 44 9.75 -14.96 53.17
N THR A 45 9.51 -13.79 53.78
CA THR A 45 8.65 -12.76 53.17
C THR A 45 9.22 -12.23 51.86
N LEU A 46 10.53 -11.99 51.78
CA LEU A 46 11.18 -11.52 50.55
C LEU A 46 11.13 -12.60 49.47
N ARG A 47 11.42 -13.86 49.81
CA ARG A 47 11.29 -14.99 48.87
C ARG A 47 9.87 -15.13 48.34
N ALA A 48 8.87 -15.01 49.21
CA ALA A 48 7.47 -15.06 48.83
C ALA A 48 7.10 -13.91 47.89
N GLN A 49 7.50 -12.67 48.22
CA GLN A 49 7.29 -11.50 47.36
C GLN A 49 7.99 -11.63 46.01
N LEU A 50 9.23 -12.13 45.99
CA LEU A 50 9.98 -12.33 44.75
C LEU A 50 9.28 -13.34 43.86
N ARG A 51 8.81 -14.46 44.43
CA ARG A 51 8.08 -15.49 43.69
C ARG A 51 6.74 -15.00 43.16
N ASP A 52 5.99 -14.26 43.96
CA ASP A 52 4.73 -13.63 43.53
C ASP A 52 4.96 -12.62 42.39
N SER A 53 6.01 -11.80 42.51
CA SER A 53 6.40 -10.85 41.47
C SER A 53 6.82 -11.55 40.17
N GLU A 54 7.59 -12.64 40.26
CA GLU A 54 7.99 -13.43 39.08
C GLU A 54 6.80 -14.09 38.40
N GLU A 55 5.87 -14.66 39.16
CA GLU A 55 4.67 -15.30 38.61
C GLU A 55 3.76 -14.28 37.94
N ARG A 56 3.59 -13.10 38.55
CA ARG A 56 2.83 -11.99 37.97
C ARG A 56 3.46 -11.47 36.68
N LEU A 57 4.77 -11.20 36.68
CA LEU A 57 5.50 -10.75 35.49
C LEU A 57 5.43 -11.79 34.36
N LYS A 58 5.55 -13.09 34.67
CA LYS A 58 5.40 -14.15 33.66
C LYS A 58 3.99 -14.20 33.08
N ALA A 59 2.96 -14.04 33.91
CA ALA A 59 1.57 -14.02 33.44
C ALA A 59 1.31 -12.81 32.54
N GLU A 60 1.81 -11.63 32.92
CA GLU A 60 1.70 -10.40 32.14
C GLU A 60 2.44 -10.48 30.80
N LEU A 61 3.66 -11.04 30.79
CA LEU A 61 4.42 -11.29 29.56
C LEU A 61 3.65 -12.20 28.59
N ARG A 62 3.04 -13.29 29.09
CA ARG A 62 2.24 -14.20 28.26
C ARG A 62 0.98 -13.53 27.72
N ALA A 63 0.31 -12.71 28.53
CA ALA A 63 -0.87 -11.96 28.10
C ALA A 63 -0.49 -10.96 26.98
N LYS A 64 0.63 -10.26 27.13
CA LYS A 64 1.15 -9.33 26.13
C LYS A 64 1.60 -10.03 24.85
N GLU A 65 2.29 -11.17 24.94
CA GLU A 65 2.63 -11.99 23.78
C GLU A 65 1.38 -12.46 23.02
N ALA A 66 0.33 -12.88 23.73
CA ALA A 66 -0.93 -13.28 23.12
C ALA A 66 -1.63 -12.10 22.42
N GLU A 67 -1.65 -10.92 23.07
CA GLU A 67 -2.19 -9.68 22.50
C GLU A 67 -1.45 -9.29 21.20
N ILE A 68 -0.12 -9.33 21.22
CA ILE A 68 0.72 -9.02 20.05
C ILE A 68 0.49 -10.03 18.93
N SER A 69 0.42 -11.31 19.26
CA SER A 69 0.14 -12.36 18.28
C SER A 69 -1.23 -12.14 17.62
N ALA A 70 -2.25 -11.79 18.41
CA ALA A 70 -3.57 -11.46 17.92
C ALA A 70 -3.58 -10.20 17.03
N LEU A 71 -2.87 -9.13 17.43
CA LEU A 71 -2.73 -7.91 16.65
C LEU A 71 -2.00 -8.16 15.32
N ARG A 72 -0.88 -8.89 15.35
CA ARG A 72 -0.11 -9.24 14.16
C ARG A 72 -0.95 -10.08 13.20
N SER A 73 -1.61 -11.12 13.72
CA SER A 73 -2.48 -12.00 12.93
C SER A 73 -3.66 -11.22 12.34
N GLY A 74 -4.31 -10.38 13.15
CA GLY A 74 -5.42 -9.52 12.72
C GLY A 74 -5.01 -8.51 11.66
N ALA A 75 -3.87 -7.82 11.84
CA ALA A 75 -3.34 -6.85 10.89
C ALA A 75 -2.93 -7.51 9.56
N LEU A 76 -2.25 -8.66 9.61
CA LEU A 76 -1.89 -9.42 8.40
C LEU A 76 -3.12 -9.93 7.66
N SER A 77 -4.11 -10.44 8.39
CA SER A 77 -5.39 -10.88 7.82
C SER A 77 -6.16 -9.71 7.17
N ALA A 78 -6.22 -8.55 7.84
CA ALA A 78 -6.84 -7.34 7.29
C ALA A 78 -6.12 -6.84 6.03
N LEU A 79 -4.78 -6.86 6.01
CA LEU A 79 -3.99 -6.54 4.82
C LEU A 79 -4.26 -7.50 3.67
N ALA A 80 -4.27 -8.81 3.93
CA ALA A 80 -4.58 -9.83 2.93
C ALA A 80 -5.98 -9.65 2.36
N SER A 81 -6.98 -9.39 3.21
CA SER A 81 -8.36 -9.12 2.80
C SER A 81 -8.47 -7.86 1.95
N ARG A 82 -7.79 -6.78 2.35
CA ARG A 82 -7.73 -5.53 1.55
C ARG A 82 -7.06 -5.77 0.20
N GLN A 83 -5.95 -6.51 0.17
CA GLN A 83 -5.24 -6.83 -1.06
C GLN A 83 -6.14 -7.64 -2.01
N ALA A 84 -6.81 -8.67 -1.50
CA ALA A 84 -7.77 -9.46 -2.28
C ALA A 84 -8.93 -8.60 -2.83
N ALA A 85 -9.46 -7.66 -2.04
CA ALA A 85 -10.50 -6.74 -2.48
C ALA A 85 -10.01 -5.76 -3.56
N LEU A 86 -8.77 -5.26 -3.44
CA LEU A 86 -8.14 -4.42 -4.45
C LEU A 86 -7.88 -5.19 -5.75
N ASP A 87 -7.37 -6.41 -5.66
CA ASP A 87 -7.09 -7.24 -6.83
C ASP A 87 -8.37 -7.63 -7.55
N LYS A 88 -9.46 -7.91 -6.81
CA LYS A 88 -10.80 -8.06 -7.40
C LYS A 88 -11.21 -6.81 -8.18
N ARG A 89 -11.03 -5.61 -7.61
CA ARG A 89 -11.35 -4.34 -8.30
C ARG A 89 -10.46 -4.08 -9.51
N ARG A 90 -9.19 -4.47 -9.47
CA ARG A 90 -8.28 -4.39 -10.62
C ARG A 90 -8.75 -5.30 -11.75
N LEU A 91 -9.16 -6.53 -11.46
CA LEU A 91 -9.72 -7.44 -12.47
C LEU A 91 -10.99 -6.86 -13.11
N GLU A 92 -11.94 -6.38 -12.28
CA GLU A 92 -13.15 -5.72 -12.79
C GLU A 92 -12.83 -4.48 -13.65
N ALA A 93 -11.81 -3.70 -13.27
CA ALA A 93 -11.37 -2.54 -14.04
C ALA A 93 -10.73 -2.93 -15.37
N VAL A 94 -9.97 -4.03 -15.41
CA VAL A 94 -9.43 -4.58 -16.66
C VAL A 94 -10.57 -4.99 -17.58
N ASP A 95 -11.59 -5.69 -17.07
CA ASP A 95 -12.76 -6.08 -17.88
C ASP A 95 -13.52 -4.85 -18.43
N GLN A 96 -13.73 -3.84 -17.58
CA GLN A 96 -14.37 -2.58 -17.98
C GLN A 96 -13.56 -1.83 -19.05
N LEU A 97 -12.24 -1.76 -18.90
CA LEU A 97 -11.35 -1.14 -19.87
C LEU A 97 -11.36 -1.93 -21.18
N TRP A 98 -11.29 -3.25 -21.12
CA TRP A 98 -11.30 -4.13 -22.29
C TRP A 98 -12.61 -4.06 -23.07
N SER A 99 -13.74 -3.91 -22.37
CA SER A 99 -15.02 -3.62 -22.99
C SER A 99 -14.99 -2.31 -23.79
N SER A 100 -14.40 -1.24 -23.23
CA SER A 100 -14.22 0.02 -23.96
C SER A 100 -13.23 -0.10 -25.12
N VAL A 101 -12.15 -0.89 -25.00
CA VAL A 101 -11.24 -1.20 -26.13
C VAL A 101 -12.00 -1.92 -27.25
N SER A 102 -12.82 -2.90 -26.90
CA SER A 102 -13.63 -3.67 -27.86
C SER A 102 -14.69 -2.78 -28.53
N ALA A 103 -15.27 -1.83 -27.79
CA ALA A 103 -16.21 -0.85 -28.34
C ALA A 103 -15.56 0.08 -29.38
N LEU A 104 -14.22 0.26 -29.36
CA LEU A 104 -13.50 1.01 -30.40
C LEU A 104 -13.37 0.22 -31.71
N ALA A 105 -13.62 -1.10 -31.76
CA ALA A 105 -13.35 -1.93 -32.93
C ALA A 105 -13.99 -1.41 -34.24
N PRO A 106 -15.28 -0.98 -34.28
CA PRO A 106 -15.86 -0.39 -35.49
C PRO A 106 -15.15 0.89 -35.95
N ALA A 107 -14.74 1.73 -34.99
CA ALA A 107 -14.00 2.95 -35.30
C ALA A 107 -12.57 2.67 -35.78
N ARG A 108 -11.94 1.58 -35.30
CA ARG A 108 -10.63 1.12 -35.78
C ARG A 108 -10.70 0.54 -37.18
N ALA A 109 -11.78 -0.18 -37.51
CA ALA A 109 -12.03 -0.62 -38.88
C ALA A 109 -12.20 0.58 -39.83
N LEU A 110 -12.91 1.62 -39.39
CA LEU A 110 -12.98 2.87 -40.14
C LEU A 110 -11.60 3.54 -40.28
N ALA A 111 -10.80 3.56 -39.22
CA ALA A 111 -9.43 4.09 -39.26
C ALA A 111 -8.55 3.33 -40.28
N ALA A 112 -8.71 2.01 -40.40
CA ALA A 112 -8.03 1.20 -41.40
C ALA A 112 -8.37 1.67 -42.81
N THR A 113 -9.67 1.81 -43.11
CA THR A 113 -10.14 2.30 -44.41
C THR A 113 -9.67 3.74 -44.68
N MET A 114 -9.64 4.58 -43.65
CA MET A 114 -9.19 5.97 -43.78
C MET A 114 -7.67 6.09 -43.96
N SER A 115 -6.88 5.11 -43.53
CA SER A 115 -5.42 5.13 -43.66
C SER A 115 -4.93 5.13 -45.12
N VAL A 116 -5.69 4.51 -46.04
CA VAL A 116 -5.36 4.49 -47.47
C VAL A 116 -5.82 5.75 -48.21
N ILE A 117 -6.59 6.62 -47.54
CA ILE A 117 -7.19 7.81 -48.13
C ILE A 117 -6.33 9.03 -47.78
N LYS A 118 -5.79 9.69 -48.82
CA LYS A 118 -5.03 10.93 -48.66
C LYS A 118 -5.99 12.09 -48.34
N PHE A 119 -6.13 12.40 -47.05
CA PHE A 119 -7.03 13.45 -46.55
C PHE A 119 -6.88 14.78 -47.31
N GLU A 120 -5.65 15.24 -47.52
CA GLU A 120 -5.35 16.51 -48.19
C GLU A 120 -5.88 16.58 -49.64
N THR A 121 -6.02 15.43 -50.31
CA THR A 121 -6.59 15.36 -51.66
C THR A 121 -8.08 15.10 -51.64
N ALA A 122 -8.57 14.32 -50.67
CA ALA A 122 -9.96 13.94 -50.56
C ALA A 122 -10.85 15.08 -50.04
N ALA A 123 -10.35 15.91 -49.12
CA ALA A 123 -11.13 16.96 -48.48
C ALA A 123 -11.58 18.08 -49.45
N PRO A 124 -10.71 18.63 -50.32
CA PRO A 124 -11.14 19.60 -51.33
C PRO A 124 -12.15 19.04 -52.34
N LEU A 125 -12.06 17.73 -52.64
CA LEU A 125 -13.00 17.05 -53.53
C LEU A 125 -14.37 16.87 -52.86
N ALA A 126 -14.38 16.44 -51.60
CA ALA A 126 -15.61 16.25 -50.83
C ALA A 126 -16.36 17.56 -50.53
N GLU A 127 -15.65 18.68 -50.44
CA GLU A 127 -16.24 20.01 -50.30
C GLU A 127 -17.10 20.36 -51.54
N LYS A 128 -16.59 20.05 -52.74
CA LYS A 128 -17.18 20.48 -54.02
C LYS A 128 -18.13 19.45 -54.65
N ASP A 129 -17.87 18.16 -54.47
CA ASP A 129 -18.59 17.08 -55.14
C ASP A 129 -19.50 16.28 -54.18
N PRO A 130 -20.84 16.33 -54.37
CA PRO A 130 -21.77 15.52 -53.60
C PRO A 130 -21.56 14.00 -53.72
N LYS A 131 -21.07 13.50 -54.87
CA LYS A 131 -20.83 12.07 -55.05
C LYS A 131 -19.68 11.58 -54.18
N THR A 132 -18.63 12.39 -54.06
CA THR A 132 -17.52 12.14 -53.14
C THR A 132 -18.01 12.06 -51.69
N ARG A 133 -18.91 12.94 -51.25
CA ARG A 133 -19.53 12.84 -49.91
C ARG A 133 -20.33 11.56 -49.72
N GLN A 134 -21.12 11.18 -50.72
CA GLN A 134 -21.91 9.94 -50.69
C GLN A 134 -21.02 8.69 -50.60
N PHE A 135 -19.86 8.71 -51.28
CA PHE A 135 -18.86 7.64 -51.15
C PHE A 135 -18.32 7.52 -49.72
N PHE A 136 -17.98 8.63 -49.06
CA PHE A 136 -17.55 8.62 -47.66
C PHE A 136 -18.66 8.24 -46.69
N GLU A 137 -19.91 8.63 -46.97
CA GLU A 137 -21.06 8.16 -46.20
C GLU A 137 -21.22 6.64 -46.29
N MET A 138 -21.01 6.05 -47.47
CA MET A 138 -21.04 4.60 -47.67
C MET A 138 -19.86 3.89 -46.99
N ILE A 139 -18.66 4.47 -46.96
CA ILE A 139 -17.51 3.92 -46.23
C ILE A 139 -17.82 3.75 -44.74
N GLY A 140 -18.54 4.70 -44.15
CA GLY A 140 -18.95 4.64 -42.75
C GLY A 140 -20.34 4.04 -42.54
N ALA A 141 -20.95 3.44 -43.56
CA ALA A 141 -22.25 2.81 -43.43
C ALA A 141 -22.17 1.63 -42.44
N GLY A 142 -22.79 1.80 -41.27
CA GLY A 142 -22.70 0.84 -40.16
C GLY A 142 -21.85 1.30 -38.98
N PHE A 143 -21.13 2.43 -39.10
CA PHE A 143 -20.49 3.09 -37.97
C PHE A 143 -21.39 4.19 -37.40
N ASP A 144 -21.77 4.06 -36.14
CA ASP A 144 -22.48 5.10 -35.39
C ASP A 144 -21.57 5.61 -34.26
N PRO A 145 -21.12 6.88 -34.27
CA PRO A 145 -20.29 7.43 -33.21
C PRO A 145 -20.91 7.31 -31.81
N ARG A 146 -22.24 7.20 -31.71
CA ARG A 146 -22.96 7.08 -30.43
C ARG A 146 -22.78 5.72 -29.76
N THR A 147 -22.28 4.71 -30.48
CA THR A 147 -22.03 3.37 -29.92
C THR A 147 -20.66 3.27 -29.23
N LEU A 148 -19.83 4.31 -29.32
CA LEU A 148 -18.56 4.40 -28.61
C LEU A 148 -18.79 4.70 -27.12
N ASP A 149 -19.25 3.71 -26.36
CA ASP A 149 -19.39 3.83 -24.90
C ASP A 149 -18.03 3.81 -24.20
N GLN A 150 -17.71 4.94 -23.54
CA GLN A 150 -16.47 5.14 -22.79
C GLN A 150 -16.70 5.18 -21.27
N SER A 151 -17.93 4.92 -20.82
CA SER A 151 -18.29 4.94 -19.40
C SER A 151 -17.55 3.86 -18.60
N GLY A 152 -17.27 2.71 -19.22
CA GLY A 152 -16.45 1.62 -18.66
C GLY A 152 -15.02 2.08 -18.36
N ALA A 153 -14.34 2.64 -19.36
CA ALA A 153 -12.98 3.16 -19.20
C ALA A 153 -12.85 4.21 -18.08
N ALA A 154 -13.84 5.11 -17.94
CA ALA A 154 -13.83 6.12 -16.88
C ALA A 154 -13.91 5.50 -15.47
N LYS A 155 -14.71 4.43 -15.31
CA LYS A 155 -14.82 3.67 -14.05
C LYS A 155 -13.56 2.85 -13.74
N ALA A 156 -12.89 2.35 -14.78
CA ALA A 156 -11.65 1.59 -14.65
C ALA A 156 -10.46 2.46 -14.21
N ARG A 157 -10.44 3.75 -14.59
CA ARG A 157 -9.29 4.66 -14.41
C ARG A 157 -8.63 4.63 -13.02
N PRO A 158 -9.34 4.62 -11.87
CA PRO A 158 -8.71 4.63 -10.55
C PRO A 158 -7.96 3.35 -10.20
N PHE A 159 -8.26 2.25 -10.89
CA PHE A 159 -7.80 0.91 -10.55
C PHE A 159 -6.79 0.33 -11.54
N VAL A 160 -6.54 1.03 -12.65
CA VAL A 160 -5.52 0.66 -13.64
C VAL A 160 -4.23 1.45 -13.44
N SER A 161 -3.10 0.92 -13.90
CA SER A 161 -1.83 1.63 -13.82
C SER A 161 -1.84 2.89 -14.71
N PRO A 162 -1.04 3.92 -14.39
CA PRO A 162 -0.91 5.10 -15.24
C PRO A 162 -0.48 4.76 -16.66
N MET A 163 0.36 3.73 -16.84
CA MET A 163 0.83 3.29 -18.15
C MET A 163 -0.30 2.65 -18.97
N VAL A 164 -1.07 1.73 -18.37
CA VAL A 164 -2.26 1.13 -19.01
C VAL A 164 -3.23 2.21 -19.47
N TRP A 165 -3.47 3.23 -18.63
CA TRP A 165 -4.33 4.36 -18.98
C TRP A 165 -3.75 5.21 -20.13
N ALA A 166 -2.44 5.47 -20.12
CA ALA A 166 -1.78 6.25 -21.17
C ALA A 166 -1.88 5.55 -22.54
N ILE A 167 -1.65 4.24 -22.60
CA ILE A 167 -1.76 3.44 -23.82
C ILE A 167 -3.19 3.46 -24.35
N PHE A 168 -4.18 3.20 -23.48
CA PHE A 168 -5.59 3.26 -23.87
C PHE A 168 -5.99 4.66 -24.39
N SER A 169 -5.54 5.71 -23.72
CA SER A 169 -5.80 7.10 -24.14
C SER A 169 -5.20 7.39 -25.52
N ALA A 170 -3.98 6.90 -25.80
CA ALA A 170 -3.37 7.02 -27.12
C ALA A 170 -4.17 6.29 -28.19
N MET A 171 -4.64 5.05 -27.92
CA MET A 171 -5.48 4.29 -28.84
C MET A 171 -6.79 5.02 -29.16
N GLN A 172 -7.44 5.56 -28.13
CA GLN A 172 -8.67 6.33 -28.28
C GLN A 172 -8.42 7.58 -29.13
N ALA A 173 -7.35 8.34 -28.84
CA ALA A 173 -7.02 9.56 -29.57
C ALA A 173 -6.77 9.30 -31.06
N VAL A 174 -6.00 8.26 -31.39
CA VAL A 174 -5.74 7.82 -32.78
C VAL A 174 -7.03 7.40 -33.49
N THR A 175 -7.89 6.66 -32.79
CA THR A 175 -9.14 6.16 -33.37
C THR A 175 -10.11 7.30 -33.63
N VAL A 176 -10.28 8.21 -32.65
CA VAL A 176 -11.14 9.39 -32.75
C VAL A 176 -10.63 10.36 -33.83
N HIS A 177 -9.32 10.52 -33.97
CA HIS A 177 -8.71 11.30 -35.06
C HIS A 177 -9.19 10.83 -36.44
N SER A 178 -9.19 9.52 -36.67
CA SER A 178 -9.64 8.94 -37.93
C SER A 178 -11.14 9.13 -38.15
N VAL A 179 -11.95 8.97 -37.09
CA VAL A 179 -13.40 9.24 -37.12
C VAL A 179 -13.69 10.71 -37.44
N MET A 180 -12.96 11.65 -36.85
CA MET A 180 -13.10 13.08 -37.12
C MET A 180 -12.81 13.41 -38.57
N ARG A 181 -11.70 12.90 -39.13
CA ARG A 181 -11.37 13.08 -40.55
C ARG A 181 -12.44 12.50 -41.45
N TRP A 182 -12.97 11.31 -41.14
CA TRP A 182 -14.09 10.73 -41.88
C TRP A 182 -15.34 11.63 -41.84
N GLN A 183 -15.71 12.18 -40.67
CA GLN A 183 -16.86 13.10 -40.56
C GLN A 183 -16.66 14.38 -41.37
N VAL A 184 -15.44 14.93 -41.41
CA VAL A 184 -15.11 16.08 -42.25
C VAL A 184 -15.32 15.77 -43.73
N LEU A 185 -14.84 14.60 -44.20
CA LEU A 185 -15.02 14.17 -45.59
C LEU A 185 -16.48 13.87 -45.92
N LYS A 186 -17.21 13.21 -45.02
CA LYS A 186 -18.65 12.96 -45.16
C LYS A 186 -19.45 14.27 -45.25
N GLY A 187 -19.15 15.24 -44.38
CA GLY A 187 -19.84 16.52 -44.30
C GLY A 187 -19.40 17.55 -45.35
N GLY A 188 -18.27 17.33 -46.03
CA GLY A 188 -17.69 18.29 -46.97
C GLY A 188 -17.23 19.58 -46.28
N LEU A 189 -16.73 19.50 -45.04
CA LEU A 189 -16.34 20.67 -44.22
C LEU A 189 -15.01 21.31 -44.65
N GLY A 190 -14.51 20.99 -45.84
CA GLY A 190 -13.22 21.44 -46.38
C GLY A 190 -12.02 20.75 -45.74
N SER A 191 -10.81 21.25 -46.08
CA SER A 191 -9.53 20.63 -45.66
C SER A 191 -9.09 21.01 -44.25
N ARG A 192 -9.99 21.59 -43.45
CA ARG A 192 -9.65 21.99 -42.08
C ARG A 192 -9.49 20.72 -41.23
N ASP A 193 -8.25 20.44 -40.82
CA ASP A 193 -8.00 19.40 -39.83
C ASP A 193 -8.32 19.97 -38.44
N PHE A 194 -9.28 19.35 -37.75
CA PHE A 194 -9.73 19.77 -36.42
C PHE A 194 -8.97 19.06 -35.30
N ALA A 195 -8.02 18.19 -35.64
CA ALA A 195 -7.27 17.42 -34.67
C ALA A 195 -6.00 18.12 -34.21
N ASP A 196 -5.70 17.93 -32.93
CA ASP A 196 -4.44 18.34 -32.31
C ASP A 196 -3.41 17.21 -32.47
N HIS A 197 -2.66 17.22 -33.58
CA HIS A 197 -1.63 16.21 -33.84
C HIS A 197 -0.47 16.26 -32.85
N GLU A 198 -0.19 17.42 -32.24
CA GLU A 198 0.86 17.55 -31.25
C GLU A 198 0.49 16.79 -29.97
N ALA A 199 -0.75 16.98 -29.49
CA ALA A 199 -1.26 16.24 -28.34
C ALA A 199 -1.31 14.73 -28.61
N ILE A 200 -1.76 14.31 -29.80
CA ILE A 200 -1.79 12.90 -30.18
C ILE A 200 -0.36 12.32 -30.24
N ASN A 201 0.58 13.02 -30.88
CA ASN A 201 1.98 12.61 -30.94
C ASN A 201 2.57 12.46 -29.54
N LYS A 202 2.32 13.40 -28.63
CA LYS A 202 2.80 13.35 -27.26
C LYS A 202 2.27 12.12 -26.53
N LEU A 203 0.97 11.81 -26.68
CA LEU A 203 0.37 10.61 -26.09
C LEU A 203 1.00 9.32 -26.63
N ILE A 204 1.13 9.21 -27.96
CA ILE A 204 1.72 8.02 -28.58
C ILE A 204 3.19 7.86 -28.16
N LYS A 205 3.99 8.93 -28.17
CA LYS A 205 5.40 8.89 -27.74
C LYS A 205 5.56 8.55 -26.26
N THR A 206 4.60 8.92 -25.42
CA THR A 206 4.60 8.53 -24.01
C THR A 206 4.29 7.04 -23.86
N ALA A 207 3.32 6.53 -24.62
CA ALA A 207 2.93 5.12 -24.58
C ALA A 207 3.92 4.18 -25.28
N LEU A 208 4.56 4.65 -26.36
CA LEU A 208 5.48 3.91 -27.23
C LEU A 208 6.72 4.76 -27.57
N PRO A 209 7.66 4.96 -26.62
CA PRO A 209 8.83 5.81 -26.85
C PRO A 209 9.70 5.36 -28.03
N HIS A 210 9.77 4.06 -28.29
CA HIS A 210 10.53 3.47 -29.40
C HIS A 210 9.95 3.78 -30.79
N TYR A 211 8.70 4.26 -30.88
CA TYR A 211 8.08 4.74 -32.12
C TYR A 211 8.24 6.24 -32.35
N ALA A 212 8.91 6.98 -31.44
CA ALA A 212 8.98 8.44 -31.51
C ALA A 212 9.59 8.96 -32.83
N GLU A 213 10.73 8.39 -33.24
CA GLU A 213 11.41 8.78 -34.48
C GLU A 213 10.57 8.45 -35.73
N TYR A 214 9.86 7.31 -35.71
CA TYR A 214 8.97 6.91 -36.79
C TYR A 214 7.79 7.88 -36.95
N ILE A 215 7.22 8.34 -35.84
CA ILE A 215 6.13 9.33 -35.82
C ILE A 215 6.63 10.68 -36.31
N ASP A 216 7.81 11.13 -35.87
CA ASP A 216 8.38 12.42 -36.29
C ASP A 216 8.66 12.46 -37.79
N LYS A 217 9.07 11.33 -38.37
CA LYS A 217 9.38 11.24 -39.80
C LYS A 217 8.13 11.19 -40.69
N ASN A 218 7.06 10.51 -40.27
CA ASN A 218 5.92 10.21 -41.13
C ASN A 218 4.61 10.93 -40.75
N GLY A 219 4.57 11.56 -39.57
CA GLY A 219 3.46 12.39 -39.11
C GLY A 219 2.14 11.62 -38.90
N PRO A 220 0.98 12.29 -39.00
CA PRO A 220 -0.34 11.69 -38.72
C PRO A 220 -0.74 10.55 -39.65
N SER A 221 -0.06 10.37 -40.78
CA SER A 221 -0.36 9.33 -41.76
C SER A 221 -0.13 7.92 -41.21
N VAL A 222 0.74 7.77 -40.20
CA VAL A 222 1.10 6.47 -39.65
C VAL A 222 0.32 6.05 -38.42
N TYR A 223 -0.56 6.91 -37.88
CA TYR A 223 -1.27 6.65 -36.63
C TYR A 223 -2.01 5.31 -36.60
N TYR A 224 -2.67 4.95 -37.70
CA TYR A 224 -3.36 3.66 -37.82
C TYR A 224 -2.41 2.47 -37.63
N TYR A 225 -1.21 2.50 -38.22
CA TYR A 225 -0.24 1.41 -38.10
C TYR A 225 0.31 1.22 -36.68
N ILE A 226 0.16 2.23 -35.82
CA ILE A 226 0.62 2.19 -34.43
C ILE A 226 -0.43 1.51 -33.52
N LEU A 227 -1.68 1.39 -33.96
CA LEU A 227 -2.76 0.80 -33.15
C LEU A 227 -2.46 -0.64 -32.73
N GLU A 228 -1.85 -1.45 -33.60
CA GLU A 228 -1.47 -2.84 -33.29
C GLU A 228 -0.33 -2.91 -32.25
N ALA A 229 0.64 -1.99 -32.35
CA ALA A 229 1.71 -1.85 -31.35
C ALA A 229 1.13 -1.43 -29.99
N LEU A 230 0.15 -0.53 -29.99
CA LEU A 230 -0.55 -0.12 -28.76
C LEU A 230 -1.36 -1.27 -28.14
N ASP A 231 -2.01 -2.12 -28.94
CA ASP A 231 -2.72 -3.32 -28.43
C ASP A 231 -1.76 -4.26 -27.71
N SER A 232 -0.64 -4.58 -28.37
CA SER A 232 0.38 -5.48 -27.83
C SER A 232 0.94 -4.93 -26.52
N GLN A 233 1.26 -3.63 -26.48
CA GLN A 233 1.76 -2.98 -25.28
C GLN A 233 0.70 -2.91 -24.16
N LEU A 234 -0.57 -2.68 -24.50
CA LEU A 234 -1.66 -2.64 -23.53
C LEU A 234 -1.80 -3.98 -22.80
N ILE A 235 -1.80 -5.09 -23.55
CA ILE A 235 -1.90 -6.44 -23.00
C ILE A 235 -0.71 -6.73 -22.08
N ALA A 236 0.51 -6.39 -22.52
CA ALA A 236 1.72 -6.60 -21.73
C ALA A 236 1.69 -5.83 -20.39
N GLU A 237 1.27 -4.56 -20.42
CA GLU A 237 1.18 -3.74 -19.20
C GLU A 237 0.03 -4.17 -18.28
N ILE A 238 -1.09 -4.63 -18.82
CA ILE A 238 -2.18 -5.25 -18.02
C ILE A 238 -1.66 -6.50 -17.31
N GLN A 239 -0.94 -7.38 -18.01
CA GLN A 239 -0.35 -8.58 -17.40
C GLN A 239 0.66 -8.22 -16.31
N LYS A 240 1.53 -7.25 -16.55
CA LYS A 240 2.49 -6.76 -15.56
C LYS A 240 1.80 -6.19 -14.32
N MET A 241 0.72 -5.44 -14.50
CA MET A 241 -0.09 -4.89 -13.41
C MET A 241 -0.75 -6.01 -12.58
N LEU A 242 -1.35 -7.01 -13.24
CA LEU A 242 -2.07 -8.11 -12.57
C LEU A 242 -1.14 -9.09 -11.86
N THR A 243 0.08 -9.31 -12.38
CA THR A 243 1.08 -10.16 -11.73
C THR A 243 1.75 -9.53 -10.51
N GLY A 244 1.41 -8.29 -10.17
CA GLY A 244 1.81 -7.69 -8.89
C GLY A 244 3.28 -7.31 -8.77
N ALA A 245 4.04 -7.29 -9.87
CA ALA A 245 5.47 -6.96 -9.89
C ALA A 245 5.81 -5.61 -9.22
N GLU A 246 4.85 -4.68 -9.14
CA GLU A 246 4.98 -3.39 -8.43
C GLU A 246 4.37 -3.39 -7.02
N ALA A 247 3.38 -4.26 -6.74
CA ALA A 247 2.66 -4.30 -5.47
C ALA A 247 3.43 -5.06 -4.38
N ASP A 248 4.21 -6.08 -4.74
CA ASP A 248 4.92 -6.93 -3.77
C ASP A 248 5.93 -6.14 -2.93
N LYS A 249 6.68 -5.21 -3.53
CA LYS A 249 7.70 -4.45 -2.78
C LYS A 249 7.09 -3.49 -1.76
N ALA A 250 6.05 -2.75 -2.14
CA ALA A 250 5.41 -1.79 -1.24
C ALA A 250 4.65 -2.48 -0.11
N SER A 251 3.96 -3.60 -0.39
CA SER A 251 3.25 -4.40 0.60
C SER A 251 4.20 -5.10 1.58
N ILE A 252 5.34 -5.62 1.10
CA ILE A 252 6.39 -6.18 1.96
C ILE A 252 6.99 -5.10 2.87
N VAL A 253 7.28 -3.90 2.33
CA VAL A 253 7.79 -2.78 3.13
C VAL A 253 6.79 -2.32 4.18
N GLN A 254 5.50 -2.25 3.83
CA GLN A 254 4.45 -1.88 4.79
C GLN A 254 4.24 -2.95 5.86
N ALA A 255 4.28 -4.24 5.50
CA ALA A 255 4.24 -5.34 6.45
C ALA A 255 5.47 -5.33 7.38
N ALA A 256 6.67 -5.04 6.84
CA ALA A 256 7.88 -4.90 7.62
C ALA A 256 7.81 -3.71 8.60
N GLU A 257 7.23 -2.59 8.18
CA GLU A 257 7.04 -1.41 9.02
C GLU A 257 6.04 -1.67 10.16
N ILE A 258 4.94 -2.38 9.90
CA ILE A 258 3.99 -2.79 10.94
C ILE A 258 4.67 -3.72 11.96
N LEU A 259 5.50 -4.68 11.49
CA LEU A 259 6.28 -5.54 12.38
C LEU A 259 7.30 -4.74 13.20
N ARG A 260 7.93 -3.71 12.62
CA ARG A 260 8.87 -2.82 13.32
C ARG A 260 8.16 -2.06 14.43
N GLN A 261 7.04 -1.40 14.13
CA GLN A 261 6.25 -0.64 15.10
C GLN A 261 5.74 -1.55 16.23
N SER A 262 5.28 -2.76 15.91
CA SER A 262 4.87 -3.74 16.92
C SER A 262 6.04 -4.16 17.84
N ASN A 263 7.26 -4.24 17.32
CA ASN A 263 8.46 -4.55 18.10
C ASN A 263 8.99 -3.36 18.92
N GLU A 264 8.70 -2.13 18.51
CA GLU A 264 9.08 -0.92 19.27
C GLU A 264 8.19 -0.73 20.49
N VAL A 265 6.88 -0.94 20.35
CA VAL A 265 5.95 -0.98 21.49
C VAL A 265 6.40 -2.02 22.53
N LEU A 266 6.89 -3.18 22.07
CA LEU A 266 7.49 -4.22 22.93
C LEU A 266 8.72 -3.74 23.72
N LYS A 267 9.55 -2.88 23.14
CA LYS A 267 10.74 -2.33 23.80
C LYS A 267 10.36 -1.23 24.79
N GLU A 268 9.41 -0.37 24.45
CA GLU A 268 8.95 0.71 25.33
C GLU A 268 8.22 0.17 26.56
N VAL A 269 7.38 -0.86 26.40
CA VAL A 269 6.72 -1.53 27.54
C VAL A 269 7.75 -2.15 28.50
N LYS A 270 8.78 -2.82 27.97
CA LYS A 270 9.88 -3.36 28.78
C LYS A 270 10.74 -2.29 29.45
N ALA A 271 10.85 -1.09 28.87
CA ALA A 271 11.63 0.01 29.43
C ALA A 271 10.87 0.78 30.52
N GLY A 272 9.55 0.92 30.39
CA GLY A 272 8.70 1.62 31.38
C GLY A 272 8.54 0.87 32.71
N GLU A 273 8.60 -0.47 32.69
CA GLU A 273 8.48 -1.31 33.90
C GLU A 273 9.79 -1.38 34.73
N GLY A 274 10.93 -0.97 34.18
CA GLY A 274 12.22 -0.94 34.88
C GLY A 274 12.49 0.33 35.71
N THR A 275 11.59 1.31 35.66
CA THR A 275 11.76 2.64 36.27
C THR A 275 10.74 2.98 37.37
N ALA A 276 9.92 2.02 37.82
CA ALA A 276 8.95 2.20 38.90
C ALA A 276 9.33 1.42 40.16
#